data_AF-A0A520H1T5-F1
#
_entry.id   AF-A0A520H1T5-F1
#
_cell.length_a   1.000
_cell.length_b   1.000
_cell.length_c   1.000
_cell.angle_alpha   90.00
_cell.angle_beta   90.00
_cell.angle_gamma   90.00
#
_symmetry.space_group_name_H-M   'P 1'
#
loop_
_entity.id
_entity.type
_entity.pdbx_description
1 polymer ?
#
loop_
_entity_poly.entity_id
_entity_poly.type
_entity_poly.pdbx_seq_one_letter_code
_entity_poly.pdbx_strand_id
1 'polypeptide(L)'
;MQEDPNKLLQEVMDGKHDSVYFSLGKKLAQYGTMTVFSRIWWEFNMHPVSQQAKLFVQAWQRAIPLIRKGFRANSVKNQKLEIVWCTNAGAPNPEPFYPGDEYVDIIGSDTYGMTWGKTNPTKDQILNRIHNDPYMLKWQVDFASDHRKPVCIGEWGNVAIKKEGADDSRGLNDFPEYIDAIYDWAKTAKYGCKYVNYFNLEDGGGKEFFFTVGGRLIALYTKLNLHRRGISRRIARRNIGPINQSSFLQHGP
;
A
#
# COMPACT_ATOMS: atom_id res chain seq x y z
N MET A 1 23.99 -12.09 -10.44
CA MET A 1 22.92 -13.08 -10.69
C MET A 1 21.78 -12.75 -9.75
N GLN A 2 20.58 -12.58 -10.27
CA GLN A 2 19.39 -12.50 -9.42
C GLN A 2 19.21 -13.88 -8.77
N GLU A 3 19.00 -13.93 -7.46
CA GLU A 3 18.76 -15.19 -6.75
C GLU A 3 17.46 -15.83 -7.26
N ASP A 4 17.46 -17.15 -7.47
CA ASP A 4 16.27 -17.91 -7.86
C ASP A 4 15.24 -17.85 -6.73
N PRO A 5 14.06 -17.26 -6.95
CA PRO A 5 13.00 -17.19 -5.94
C PRO A 5 12.62 -18.57 -5.40
N ASN A 6 12.60 -19.61 -6.23
CA ASN A 6 12.22 -20.95 -5.79
C ASN A 6 13.24 -21.54 -4.82
N LYS A 7 14.53 -21.21 -5.00
CA LYS A 7 15.56 -21.60 -4.04
C LYS A 7 15.31 -20.95 -2.68
N LEU A 8 15.02 -19.65 -2.64
CA LEU A 8 14.72 -18.94 -1.39
C LEU A 8 13.47 -19.51 -0.71
N LEU A 9 12.41 -19.80 -1.47
CA LEU A 9 11.21 -20.44 -0.93
C LEU A 9 11.48 -21.86 -0.41
N GLN A 10 12.36 -22.62 -1.07
CA GLN A 10 12.78 -23.93 -0.58
C GLN A 10 13.56 -23.82 0.72
N GLU A 11 14.43 -22.81 0.88
CA GLU A 11 15.13 -22.57 2.15
C GLU A 11 14.17 -22.22 3.29
N VAL A 12 13.06 -21.54 3.00
CA VAL A 12 11.96 -21.36 3.97
C VAL A 12 11.41 -22.71 4.37
N MET A 13 11.06 -23.56 3.40
CA MET A 13 10.52 -24.90 3.66
C MET A 13 11.48 -25.80 4.45
N ASP A 14 12.78 -25.68 4.21
CA ASP A 14 13.84 -26.37 4.94
C ASP A 14 14.05 -25.83 6.36
N GLY A 15 13.38 -24.73 6.74
CA GLY A 15 13.44 -24.12 8.07
C GLY A 15 14.64 -23.23 8.32
N LYS A 16 15.44 -22.92 7.28
CA LYS A 16 16.68 -22.12 7.44
C LYS A 16 16.42 -20.70 7.92
N HIS A 17 15.23 -20.18 7.65
CA HIS A 17 14.81 -18.81 7.97
C HIS A 17 13.86 -18.72 9.17
N ASP A 18 13.61 -19.81 9.91
CA ASP A 18 12.61 -19.83 10.98
C ASP A 18 12.91 -18.81 12.09
N SER A 19 14.18 -18.71 12.50
CA SER A 19 14.64 -17.75 13.52
C SER A 19 14.52 -16.31 13.03
N VAL A 20 14.69 -16.08 11.72
CA VAL A 20 14.52 -14.78 11.07
C VAL A 20 13.06 -14.36 11.10
N TYR A 21 12.13 -15.24 10.73
CA TYR A 21 10.69 -14.93 10.76
C TYR A 21 10.18 -14.68 12.18
N PHE A 22 10.61 -15.48 13.15
CA PHE A 22 10.28 -15.22 14.55
C PHE A 22 10.86 -13.86 15.02
N SER A 23 12.10 -13.55 14.64
CA SER A 23 12.73 -12.27 15.00
C SER A 23 12.05 -11.08 14.30
N LEU A 24 11.64 -11.23 13.04
CA LEU A 24 10.86 -10.23 12.31
C LEU A 24 9.58 -9.90 13.07
N GLY A 25 8.82 -10.92 13.49
CA GLY A 25 7.63 -10.73 14.30
C GLY A 25 7.90 -9.89 15.56
N LYS A 26 8.96 -10.23 16.31
CA LYS A 26 9.34 -9.46 17.51
C LYS A 26 9.66 -7.99 17.18
N LYS A 27 10.36 -7.75 16.07
CA LYS A 27 10.76 -6.41 15.63
C LYS A 27 9.57 -5.58 15.16
N LEU A 28 8.63 -6.19 14.45
CA LEU A 28 7.36 -5.56 14.09
C LEU A 28 6.58 -5.14 15.33
N ALA A 29 6.54 -5.96 16.38
CA ALA A 29 5.90 -5.56 17.64
C ALA A 29 6.67 -4.43 18.37
N GLN A 30 8.01 -4.51 18.38
CA GLN A 30 8.88 -3.55 19.07
C GLN A 30 8.79 -2.14 18.49
N TYR A 31 8.80 -2.03 17.16
CA TYR A 31 8.93 -0.75 16.45
C TYR A 31 7.65 -0.33 15.73
N GLY A 32 6.68 -1.24 15.60
CA GLY A 32 5.40 -0.95 14.99
C GLY A 32 4.47 -0.14 15.90
N THR A 33 3.44 0.44 15.28
CA THR A 33 2.38 1.15 16.01
C THR A 33 1.42 0.14 16.68
N MET A 34 0.25 0.62 17.15
CA MET A 34 -0.80 -0.25 17.68
C MET A 34 -1.37 -1.24 16.64
N THR A 35 -1.25 -0.94 15.35
CA THR A 35 -1.64 -1.86 14.28
C THR A 35 -0.56 -1.84 13.21
N VAL A 36 0.00 -3.00 12.93
CA VAL A 36 1.05 -3.20 11.94
C VAL A 36 0.45 -3.94 10.75
N PHE A 37 0.42 -3.28 9.59
CA PHE A 37 0.08 -3.90 8.32
C PHE A 37 1.37 -4.43 7.68
N SER A 38 1.56 -5.74 7.68
CA SER A 38 2.77 -6.37 7.13
C SER A 38 2.52 -6.86 5.71
N ARG A 39 2.96 -6.07 4.75
CA ARG A 39 2.98 -6.38 3.31
C ARG A 39 4.26 -7.16 2.95
N ILE A 40 4.37 -8.37 3.48
CA ILE A 40 5.53 -9.26 3.26
C ILE A 40 5.42 -9.94 1.89
N TRP A 41 6.57 -10.08 1.19
CA TRP A 41 6.67 -10.71 -0.14
C TRP A 41 5.63 -10.19 -1.14
N TRP A 42 5.47 -8.87 -1.21
CA TRP A 42 4.53 -8.22 -2.13
C TRP A 42 4.91 -8.41 -3.59
N GLU A 43 3.93 -8.20 -4.49
CA GLU A 43 4.11 -8.33 -5.95
C GLU A 43 4.69 -9.68 -6.39
N PHE A 44 4.39 -10.72 -5.62
CA PHE A 44 4.86 -12.09 -5.86
C PHE A 44 4.43 -12.65 -7.23
N ASN A 45 3.37 -12.10 -7.85
CA ASN A 45 2.88 -12.47 -9.18
C ASN A 45 3.50 -11.62 -10.32
N MET A 46 4.48 -10.74 -10.05
CA MET A 46 5.07 -9.91 -11.09
C MET A 46 5.90 -10.73 -12.10
N HIS A 47 5.73 -10.47 -13.40
CA HIS A 47 6.60 -11.00 -14.45
C HIS A 47 7.88 -10.15 -14.58
N PRO A 48 9.09 -10.72 -14.79
CA PRO A 48 9.39 -12.11 -15.18
C PRO A 48 9.67 -13.07 -14.02
N VAL A 49 9.26 -12.77 -12.78
CA VAL A 49 9.54 -13.64 -11.63
C VAL A 49 8.81 -14.98 -11.80
N SER A 50 9.56 -16.00 -12.20
CA SER A 50 9.05 -17.37 -12.40
C SER A 50 9.10 -18.16 -11.10
N GLN A 51 8.24 -17.80 -10.13
CA GLN A 51 8.09 -18.57 -8.89
C GLN A 51 6.94 -19.58 -8.97
N GLN A 52 7.14 -20.75 -8.38
CA GLN A 52 6.14 -21.81 -8.33
C GLN A 52 5.08 -21.49 -7.27
N ALA A 53 3.83 -21.31 -7.71
CA ALA A 53 2.73 -20.93 -6.82
C ALA A 53 2.53 -21.89 -5.64
N LYS A 54 2.62 -23.21 -5.89
CA LYS A 54 2.53 -24.22 -4.83
C LYS A 54 3.62 -24.07 -3.77
N LEU A 55 4.86 -23.84 -4.19
CA LEU A 55 6.00 -23.67 -3.28
C LEU A 55 5.87 -22.35 -2.49
N PHE A 56 5.43 -21.27 -3.15
CA PHE A 56 5.13 -20.00 -2.49
C PHE A 56 4.08 -20.17 -1.40
N VAL A 57 2.96 -20.84 -1.70
CA VAL A 57 1.90 -21.13 -0.73
C VAL A 57 2.46 -21.90 0.47
N GLN A 58 3.20 -22.98 0.24
CA GLN A 58 3.78 -23.77 1.33
C GLN A 58 4.77 -22.95 2.18
N ALA A 59 5.63 -22.15 1.56
CA ALA A 59 6.56 -21.28 2.27
C ALA A 59 5.83 -20.19 3.09
N TRP A 60 4.78 -19.59 2.55
CA TRP A 60 3.94 -18.60 3.24
C TRP A 60 3.26 -19.23 4.46
N GLN A 61 2.65 -20.39 4.28
CA GLN A 61 1.99 -21.16 5.34
C GLN A 61 2.95 -21.54 6.47
N ARG A 62 4.24 -21.73 6.18
CA ARG A 62 5.28 -21.94 7.21
C ARG A 62 5.70 -20.64 7.89
N ALA A 63 5.94 -19.58 7.13
CA ALA A 63 6.53 -18.34 7.64
C ALA A 63 5.54 -17.54 8.52
N ILE A 64 4.28 -17.39 8.10
CA ILE A 64 3.31 -16.54 8.80
C ILE A 64 3.07 -16.95 10.25
N PRO A 65 2.90 -18.24 10.61
CA PRO A 65 2.79 -18.65 12.01
C PRO A 65 4.00 -18.24 12.87
N LEU A 66 5.22 -18.29 12.32
CA LEU A 66 6.45 -17.90 13.02
C LEU A 66 6.50 -16.40 13.25
N ILE A 67 6.15 -15.59 12.25
CA ILE A 67 6.05 -14.12 12.37
C ILE A 67 5.00 -13.76 13.43
N ARG A 68 3.79 -14.35 13.34
CA ARG A 68 2.73 -14.10 14.33
C ARG A 68 3.14 -14.54 15.74
N LYS A 69 3.86 -15.66 15.88
CA LYS A 69 4.42 -16.12 17.17
C LYS A 69 5.43 -15.11 17.73
N GLY A 70 6.35 -14.63 16.89
CA GLY A 70 7.32 -13.61 17.26
C GLY A 70 6.68 -12.29 17.68
N PHE A 71 5.66 -11.86 16.94
CA PHE A 71 4.91 -10.64 17.25
C PHE A 71 4.23 -10.74 18.61
N ARG A 72 3.47 -11.81 18.86
CA ARG A 72 2.80 -12.04 20.16
C ARG A 72 3.77 -12.08 21.33
N ALA A 73 4.97 -12.61 21.13
CA ALA A 73 5.98 -12.70 22.18
C ALA A 73 6.53 -11.34 22.63
N ASN A 74 6.32 -10.27 21.84
CA ASN A 74 6.86 -8.95 22.11
C ASN A 74 5.82 -7.82 21.97
N SER A 75 4.55 -8.16 21.80
CA SER A 75 3.46 -7.20 21.60
C SER A 75 2.98 -6.61 22.92
N VAL A 76 2.59 -5.34 22.88
CA VAL A 76 1.85 -4.70 23.98
C VAL A 76 0.36 -5.03 23.93
N LYS A 77 -0.37 -4.78 25.02
CA LYS A 77 -1.82 -5.04 25.11
C LYS A 77 -2.56 -4.35 23.95
N ASN A 78 -3.44 -5.10 23.27
CA ASN A 78 -4.24 -4.67 22.12
C ASN A 78 -3.46 -4.34 20.84
N GLN A 79 -2.14 -4.56 20.78
CA GLN A 79 -1.39 -4.40 19.55
C GLN A 79 -1.78 -5.51 18.56
N LYS A 80 -1.94 -5.15 17.28
CA LYS A 80 -2.37 -6.07 16.22
C LYS A 80 -1.35 -6.14 15.09
N LEU A 81 -1.18 -7.34 14.56
CA LEU A 81 -0.46 -7.60 13.31
C LEU A 81 -1.49 -8.10 12.29
N GLU A 82 -1.56 -7.43 11.15
CA GLU A 82 -2.42 -7.76 10.03
C GLU A 82 -1.52 -8.11 8.84
N ILE A 83 -1.61 -9.35 8.36
CA ILE A 83 -0.82 -9.85 7.22
C ILE A 83 -1.53 -9.47 5.92
N VAL A 84 -0.83 -8.76 5.05
CA VAL A 84 -1.34 -8.31 3.75
C VAL A 84 -0.80 -9.22 2.65
N TRP A 85 -1.70 -9.90 1.94
CA TRP A 85 -1.37 -10.62 0.71
C TRP A 85 -1.54 -9.63 -0.45
N CYS A 86 -0.43 -9.07 -0.93
CA CYS A 86 -0.44 -7.94 -1.86
C CYS A 86 0.05 -8.33 -3.25
N THR A 87 -0.85 -8.25 -4.22
CA THR A 87 -0.59 -8.58 -5.63
C THR A 87 0.00 -7.40 -6.40
N ASN A 88 0.72 -7.67 -7.48
CA ASN A 88 0.86 -6.73 -8.59
C ASN A 88 -0.47 -6.74 -9.38
N ALA A 89 -1.09 -5.58 -9.60
CA ALA A 89 -2.37 -5.49 -10.31
C ALA A 89 -2.21 -5.84 -11.80
N GLY A 90 -3.10 -6.70 -12.29
CA GLY A 90 -3.08 -7.19 -13.66
C GLY A 90 -2.53 -8.61 -13.78
N ALA A 91 -2.42 -9.08 -15.03
CA ALA A 91 -1.85 -10.38 -15.32
C ALA A 91 -0.36 -10.47 -14.91
N PRO A 92 0.14 -11.66 -14.53
CA PRO A 92 -0.53 -12.97 -14.52
C PRO A 92 -1.46 -13.22 -13.32
N ASN A 93 -2.29 -14.27 -13.41
CA ASN A 93 -3.27 -14.66 -12.39
C ASN A 93 -2.58 -14.87 -11.01
N PRO A 94 -2.96 -14.09 -9.97
CA PRO A 94 -2.39 -14.23 -8.64
C PRO A 94 -3.07 -15.33 -7.80
N GLU A 95 -4.28 -15.79 -8.14
CA GLU A 95 -5.07 -16.72 -7.32
C GLU A 95 -4.35 -18.02 -6.93
N PRO A 96 -3.52 -18.66 -7.79
CA PRO A 96 -2.76 -19.85 -7.42
C PRO A 96 -1.79 -19.64 -6.24
N PHE A 97 -1.42 -18.39 -5.95
CA PHE A 97 -0.53 -18.01 -4.85
C PHE A 97 -1.28 -17.74 -3.54
N TYR A 98 -2.61 -17.84 -3.52
CA TYR A 98 -3.39 -17.56 -2.32
C TYR A 98 -3.20 -18.67 -1.28
N PRO A 99 -2.67 -18.36 -0.08
CA PRO A 99 -2.28 -19.38 0.89
C PRO A 99 -3.43 -19.87 1.77
N GLY A 100 -4.63 -19.30 1.61
CA GLY A 100 -5.81 -19.59 2.43
C GLY A 100 -6.12 -18.52 3.46
N ASP A 101 -7.40 -18.46 3.86
CA ASP A 101 -7.94 -17.39 4.70
C ASP A 101 -7.26 -17.25 6.06
N GLU A 102 -6.74 -18.35 6.61
CA GLU A 102 -6.10 -18.35 7.92
C GLU A 102 -4.73 -17.64 7.93
N TYR A 103 -4.09 -17.48 6.77
CA TYR A 103 -2.75 -16.90 6.64
C TYR A 103 -2.74 -15.46 6.11
N VAL A 104 -3.91 -14.89 5.84
CA VAL A 104 -4.07 -13.56 5.23
C VAL A 104 -5.13 -12.80 6.00
N ASP A 105 -4.84 -11.56 6.37
CA ASP A 105 -5.82 -10.70 7.05
C ASP A 105 -6.43 -9.66 6.09
N ILE A 106 -5.69 -9.24 5.06
CA ILE A 106 -6.09 -8.19 4.10
C ILE A 106 -5.68 -8.58 2.67
N ILE A 107 -6.56 -8.34 1.70
CA ILE A 107 -6.25 -8.46 0.25
C ILE A 107 -5.71 -7.12 -0.26
N GLY A 108 -4.41 -7.08 -0.57
CA GLY A 108 -3.75 -5.91 -1.11
C GLY A 108 -3.54 -6.01 -2.62
N SER A 109 -3.39 -4.86 -3.28
CA SER A 109 -2.82 -4.78 -4.61
C SER A 109 -2.00 -3.51 -4.77
N ASP A 110 -0.96 -3.59 -5.58
CA ASP A 110 -0.15 -2.46 -6.03
C ASP A 110 -0.56 -2.13 -7.46
N THR A 111 -0.84 -0.85 -7.75
CA THR A 111 -1.40 -0.43 -9.05
C THR A 111 -1.00 1.00 -9.38
N TYR A 112 -0.73 1.28 -10.65
CA TYR A 112 -0.25 2.58 -11.09
C TYR A 112 -1.08 3.10 -12.26
N GLY A 113 -1.20 4.43 -12.35
CA GLY A 113 -1.90 5.16 -13.41
C GLY A 113 -1.11 5.14 -14.72
N MET A 114 -0.89 3.93 -15.24
CA MET A 114 -0.06 3.66 -16.40
C MET A 114 -0.57 2.48 -17.22
N THR A 115 -0.06 2.39 -18.45
CA THR A 115 -0.14 1.20 -19.29
C THR A 115 1.25 0.73 -19.68
N TRP A 116 1.35 -0.53 -20.06
CA TRP A 116 2.55 -1.07 -20.71
C TRP A 116 2.50 -0.82 -22.22
N GLY A 117 3.56 -0.28 -22.82
CA GLY A 117 3.64 -0.07 -24.26
C GLY A 117 4.66 1.00 -24.70
N LYS A 118 4.80 1.13 -26.03
CA LYS A 118 5.74 2.08 -26.65
C LYS A 118 5.17 3.48 -26.86
N THR A 119 3.87 3.67 -26.69
CA THR A 119 3.18 4.96 -26.85
C THR A 119 2.56 5.37 -25.53
N ASN A 120 2.46 6.67 -25.28
CA ASN A 120 1.76 7.17 -24.10
C ASN A 120 0.27 6.81 -24.19
N PRO A 121 -0.35 6.32 -23.11
CA PRO A 121 -1.78 6.04 -23.11
C PRO A 121 -2.61 7.30 -23.12
N THR A 122 -3.88 7.16 -23.48
CA THR A 122 -4.93 8.13 -23.19
C THR A 122 -5.49 7.93 -21.78
N LYS A 123 -6.20 8.93 -21.25
CA LYS A 123 -6.92 8.82 -19.97
C LYS A 123 -7.88 7.64 -19.96
N ASP A 124 -8.67 7.49 -21.04
CA ASP A 124 -9.66 6.42 -21.19
C ASP A 124 -9.01 5.04 -21.19
N GLN A 125 -7.82 4.88 -21.79
CA GLN A 125 -7.09 3.61 -21.75
C GLN A 125 -6.68 3.22 -20.33
N ILE A 126 -6.16 4.16 -19.53
CA ILE A 126 -5.80 3.88 -18.13
C ILE A 126 -7.05 3.57 -17.31
N LEU A 127 -8.12 4.36 -17.44
CA LEU A 127 -9.38 4.15 -16.70
C LEU A 127 -10.03 2.82 -17.08
N ASN A 128 -10.11 2.51 -18.37
CA ASN A 128 -10.65 1.24 -18.83
C ASN A 128 -9.83 0.06 -18.29
N ARG A 129 -8.50 0.15 -18.34
CA ARG A 129 -7.61 -0.88 -17.78
C ARG A 129 -7.89 -1.13 -16.29
N ILE A 130 -7.91 -0.09 -15.46
CA ILE A 130 -8.03 -0.28 -14.01
C ILE A 130 -9.39 -0.85 -13.59
N HIS A 131 -10.43 -0.65 -14.40
CA HIS A 131 -11.77 -1.15 -14.15
C HIS A 131 -12.03 -2.53 -14.76
N ASN A 132 -11.49 -2.80 -15.95
CA ASN A 132 -11.95 -3.91 -16.79
C ASN A 132 -10.88 -4.98 -17.06
N ASP A 133 -9.59 -4.69 -16.90
CA ASP A 133 -8.57 -5.72 -17.14
C ASP A 133 -8.60 -6.79 -16.03
N PRO A 134 -8.25 -8.05 -16.35
CA PRO A 134 -8.17 -9.13 -15.37
C PRO A 134 -7.23 -8.78 -14.22
N TYR A 135 -7.62 -9.17 -12.99
CA TYR A 135 -6.81 -9.01 -11.78
C TYR A 135 -6.47 -7.54 -11.43
N MET A 136 -7.25 -6.58 -11.93
CA MET A 136 -7.21 -5.18 -11.49
C MET A 136 -8.19 -4.93 -10.32
N LEU A 137 -8.60 -3.68 -10.13
CA LEU A 137 -9.32 -3.20 -8.95
C LEU A 137 -10.67 -3.90 -8.72
N LYS A 138 -11.43 -4.18 -9.79
CA LYS A 138 -12.71 -4.90 -9.67
C LYS A 138 -12.49 -6.32 -9.15
N TRP A 139 -11.55 -7.05 -9.74
CA TRP A 139 -11.22 -8.40 -9.28
C TRP A 139 -10.78 -8.38 -7.80
N GLN A 140 -9.98 -7.40 -7.40
CA GLN A 140 -9.50 -7.32 -6.01
C GLN A 140 -10.65 -7.24 -5.00
N VAL A 141 -11.68 -6.43 -5.26
CA VAL A 141 -12.84 -6.31 -4.34
C VAL A 141 -13.74 -7.53 -4.40
N ASP A 142 -13.91 -8.16 -5.56
CA ASP A 142 -14.68 -9.39 -5.71
C ASP A 142 -14.00 -10.54 -4.95
N PHE A 143 -12.71 -10.77 -5.18
CA PHE A 143 -11.90 -11.78 -4.50
C PHE A 143 -11.89 -11.56 -2.98
N ALA A 144 -11.69 -10.32 -2.52
CA ALA A 144 -11.76 -10.01 -1.11
C ALA A 144 -13.15 -10.24 -0.50
N SER A 145 -14.23 -9.99 -1.27
CA SER A 145 -15.60 -10.25 -0.83
C SER A 145 -15.86 -11.74 -0.62
N ASP A 146 -15.40 -12.58 -1.56
CA ASP A 146 -15.53 -14.04 -1.50
C ASP A 146 -14.77 -14.63 -0.29
N HIS A 147 -13.61 -14.06 0.01
CA HIS A 147 -12.78 -14.43 1.17
C HIS A 147 -13.18 -13.72 2.48
N ARG A 148 -14.19 -12.84 2.43
CA ARG A 148 -14.68 -12.04 3.56
C ARG A 148 -13.61 -11.16 4.22
N LYS A 149 -12.70 -10.61 3.42
CA LYS A 149 -11.57 -9.80 3.86
C LYS A 149 -11.69 -8.35 3.43
N PRO A 150 -11.17 -7.40 4.23
CA PRO A 150 -11.00 -6.03 3.78
C PRO A 150 -9.93 -5.93 2.68
N VAL A 151 -9.89 -4.80 2.00
CA VAL A 151 -8.89 -4.49 0.97
C VAL A 151 -7.91 -3.40 1.42
N CYS A 152 -6.79 -3.27 0.71
CA CYS A 152 -5.92 -2.10 0.74
C CYS A 152 -5.22 -1.91 -0.60
N ILE A 153 -4.59 -0.74 -0.80
CA ILE A 153 -3.61 -0.55 -1.87
C ILE A 153 -2.25 -0.29 -1.23
N GLY A 154 -1.30 -1.19 -1.48
CA GLY A 154 0.05 -1.16 -0.91
C GLY A 154 0.91 -0.05 -1.50
N GLU A 155 0.73 0.19 -2.80
CA GLU A 155 1.37 1.22 -3.59
C GLU A 155 0.43 1.66 -4.71
N TRP A 156 0.27 2.98 -4.86
CA TRP A 156 -0.30 3.54 -6.07
C TRP A 156 0.19 4.94 -6.38
N GLY A 157 0.19 5.30 -7.65
CA GLY A 157 0.62 6.63 -8.04
C GLY A 157 0.36 6.94 -9.49
N ASN A 158 0.37 8.23 -9.77
CA ASN A 158 0.46 8.74 -11.13
C ASN A 158 1.87 8.52 -11.67
N VAL A 159 1.98 8.05 -12.91
CA VAL A 159 3.26 7.80 -13.56
C VAL A 159 3.57 8.93 -14.52
N ALA A 160 4.82 9.40 -14.48
CA ALA A 160 5.27 10.47 -15.35
C ALA A 160 5.21 10.06 -16.83
N ILE A 161 5.05 11.06 -17.70
CA ILE A 161 5.27 10.85 -19.13
C ILE A 161 6.76 10.59 -19.34
N LYS A 162 7.08 9.51 -20.06
CA LYS A 162 8.45 9.16 -20.41
C LYS A 162 8.75 9.46 -21.86
N LYS A 163 10.03 9.72 -22.16
CA LYS A 163 10.50 9.84 -23.55
C LYS A 163 10.24 8.53 -24.29
N GLU A 164 9.91 8.64 -25.57
CA GLU A 164 9.72 7.47 -26.41
C GLU A 164 10.97 6.58 -26.41
N GLY A 165 10.78 5.30 -26.12
CA GLY A 165 11.84 4.27 -26.12
C GLY A 165 12.65 4.14 -24.82
N ALA A 166 12.34 4.89 -23.75
CA ALA A 166 13.09 4.83 -22.49
C ALA A 166 12.75 3.62 -21.60
N ASP A 167 11.48 3.20 -21.60
CA ASP A 167 10.98 1.93 -21.03
C ASP A 167 9.53 1.69 -21.50
N ASP A 168 8.96 0.57 -21.06
CA ASP A 168 7.62 0.13 -21.45
C ASP A 168 6.50 0.68 -20.53
N SER A 169 6.80 1.37 -19.42
CA SER A 169 5.81 1.86 -18.44
C SER A 169 5.47 3.34 -18.67
N ARG A 170 4.24 3.65 -19.11
CA ARG A 170 3.88 5.00 -19.54
C ARG A 170 2.62 5.51 -18.87
N GLY A 171 2.72 6.70 -18.25
CA GLY A 171 1.60 7.41 -17.64
C GLY A 171 1.37 8.79 -18.23
N LEU A 172 0.67 9.64 -17.48
CA LEU A 172 0.15 10.94 -17.93
C LEU A 172 0.60 12.14 -17.08
N ASN A 173 1.60 11.97 -16.20
CA ASN A 173 1.89 12.91 -15.11
C ASN A 173 0.65 13.10 -14.22
N ASP A 174 0.21 14.33 -13.97
CA ASP A 174 -0.94 14.62 -13.13
C ASP A 174 -2.24 14.13 -13.78
N PHE A 175 -2.83 13.11 -13.17
CA PHE A 175 -4.07 12.50 -13.62
C PHE A 175 -5.10 12.44 -12.48
N PRO A 176 -5.87 13.53 -12.25
CA PRO A 176 -6.87 13.58 -11.18
C PRO A 176 -7.96 12.52 -11.28
N GLU A 177 -8.40 12.15 -12.48
CA GLU A 177 -9.46 11.17 -12.64
C GLU A 177 -9.02 9.75 -12.22
N TYR A 178 -7.72 9.43 -12.29
CA TYR A 178 -7.19 8.19 -11.71
C TYR A 178 -7.22 8.22 -10.18
N ILE A 179 -6.95 9.39 -9.57
CA ILE A 179 -7.07 9.57 -8.13
C ILE A 179 -8.53 9.35 -7.69
N ASP A 180 -9.48 9.97 -8.38
CA ASP A 180 -10.91 9.80 -8.11
C ASP A 180 -11.32 8.32 -8.25
N ALA A 181 -10.87 7.64 -9.30
CA ALA A 181 -11.15 6.22 -9.51
C ALA A 181 -10.65 5.32 -8.37
N ILE A 182 -9.48 5.63 -7.78
CA ILE A 182 -8.95 4.87 -6.62
C ILE A 182 -9.82 5.10 -5.38
N TYR A 183 -10.25 6.33 -5.12
CA TYR A 183 -11.12 6.62 -3.97
C TYR A 183 -12.54 6.08 -4.16
N ASP A 184 -13.07 6.09 -5.38
CA ASP A 184 -14.37 5.49 -5.69
C ASP A 184 -14.32 3.98 -5.57
N TRP A 185 -13.25 3.35 -6.08
CA TRP A 185 -13.00 1.92 -5.85
C TRP A 185 -12.99 1.57 -4.36
N ALA A 186 -12.29 2.35 -3.53
CA ALA A 186 -12.16 2.06 -2.09
C ALA A 186 -13.54 2.03 -1.38
N LYS A 187 -14.53 2.79 -1.87
CA LYS A 187 -15.91 2.80 -1.35
C LYS A 187 -16.69 1.54 -1.72
N THR A 188 -16.29 0.80 -2.75
CA THR A 188 -16.97 -0.43 -3.20
C THR A 188 -16.64 -1.66 -2.33
N ALA A 189 -15.60 -1.58 -1.51
CA ALA A 189 -15.13 -2.70 -0.71
C ALA A 189 -16.12 -3.07 0.42
N LYS A 190 -16.80 -4.22 0.27
CA LYS A 190 -17.82 -4.72 1.22
C LYS A 190 -17.35 -4.82 2.67
N TYR A 191 -16.11 -5.25 2.90
CA TYR A 191 -15.50 -5.38 4.24
C TYR A 191 -14.59 -4.20 4.60
N GLY A 192 -14.66 -3.11 3.82
CA GLY A 192 -13.92 -1.87 4.01
C GLY A 192 -12.54 -1.88 3.37
N CYS A 193 -12.03 -0.67 3.12
CA CYS A 193 -10.65 -0.40 2.72
C CYS A 193 -9.84 0.05 3.95
N LYS A 194 -8.72 -0.61 4.25
CA LYS A 194 -7.89 -0.28 5.42
C LYS A 194 -7.00 0.94 5.18
N TYR A 195 -6.42 1.03 3.99
CA TYR A 195 -5.58 2.14 3.58
C TYR A 195 -5.36 2.10 2.06
N VAL A 196 -5.00 3.24 1.50
CA VAL A 196 -4.42 3.38 0.15
C VAL A 196 -3.13 4.19 0.30
N ASN A 197 -1.99 3.59 -0.02
CA ASN A 197 -0.68 4.20 0.23
C ASN A 197 -0.11 4.80 -1.05
N TYR A 198 -0.18 6.13 -1.17
CA TYR A 198 0.30 6.84 -2.35
C TYR A 198 1.82 6.80 -2.42
N PHE A 199 2.35 6.31 -3.54
CA PHE A 199 3.77 6.14 -3.82
C PHE A 199 4.28 7.37 -4.56
N ASN A 200 4.95 8.27 -3.81
CA ASN A 200 5.44 9.54 -4.31
C ASN A 200 6.97 9.57 -4.32
N LEU A 201 7.57 9.31 -5.48
CA LEU A 201 9.00 9.46 -5.75
C LEU A 201 9.26 10.60 -6.75
N GLU A 202 10.48 11.14 -6.77
CA GLU A 202 10.86 12.23 -7.70
C GLU A 202 10.72 11.85 -9.19
N ASP A 203 10.71 10.55 -9.50
CA ASP A 203 10.49 9.91 -10.80
C ASP A 203 9.11 9.24 -10.94
N GLY A 204 8.31 9.21 -9.87
CA GLY A 204 7.00 8.59 -9.78
C GLY A 204 6.08 9.37 -8.85
N GLY A 205 5.54 10.49 -9.34
CA GLY A 205 4.65 11.36 -8.60
C GLY A 205 4.87 12.81 -8.98
N GLY A 206 3.80 13.51 -9.38
CA GLY A 206 3.85 14.96 -9.62
C GLY A 206 4.46 15.67 -8.41
N LYS A 207 5.26 16.70 -8.67
CA LYS A 207 6.14 17.34 -7.69
C LYS A 207 5.43 18.00 -6.51
N GLU A 208 4.11 18.07 -6.49
CA GLU A 208 3.33 18.69 -5.41
C GLU A 208 2.00 17.96 -5.23
N PHE A 209 1.79 17.27 -4.10
CA PHE A 209 0.47 16.74 -3.74
C PHE A 209 0.12 17.06 -2.27
N PHE A 210 -1.10 17.56 -2.08
CA PHE A 210 -1.71 17.85 -0.78
C PHE A 210 -2.70 16.73 -0.42
N PHE A 211 -2.78 16.36 0.86
CA PHE A 211 -3.82 15.44 1.35
C PHE A 211 -4.62 16.05 2.50
N THR A 212 -5.86 15.57 2.64
CA THR A 212 -6.79 15.92 3.72
C THR A 212 -6.99 14.68 4.57
N VAL A 213 -6.71 14.75 5.89
CA VAL A 213 -7.13 13.71 6.85
C VAL A 213 -8.18 14.34 7.77
N GLY A 214 -9.40 13.81 7.76
CA GLY A 214 -10.48 14.27 8.64
C GLY A 214 -11.04 15.67 8.32
N GLY A 215 -11.08 16.07 7.04
CA GLY A 215 -11.69 17.34 6.63
C GLY A 215 -10.86 18.60 6.95
N ARG A 216 -9.57 18.45 7.28
CA ARG A 216 -8.62 19.58 7.36
C ARG A 216 -7.45 19.40 6.41
N LEU A 217 -7.19 20.45 5.63
CA LEU A 217 -6.07 20.56 4.69
C LEU A 217 -4.75 20.51 5.49
N ILE A 218 -3.90 19.50 5.27
CA ILE A 218 -2.56 19.43 5.86
C ILE A 218 -1.56 19.35 4.71
N ALA A 219 -0.83 20.45 4.48
CA ALA A 219 0.35 20.46 3.63
C ALA A 219 1.49 19.75 4.36
N LEU A 220 2.01 18.65 3.80
CA LEU A 220 3.23 18.01 4.28
C LEU A 220 4.38 18.33 3.32
N TYR A 221 4.92 19.54 3.45
CA TYR A 221 6.25 19.91 2.96
C TYR A 221 7.11 20.18 4.20
N THR A 222 8.04 19.27 4.54
CA THR A 222 9.25 19.69 5.26
C THR A 222 10.43 19.43 4.36
N LYS A 223 10.85 20.52 3.72
CA LYS A 223 12.02 20.69 2.88
C LYS A 223 13.29 20.33 3.67
N LEU A 224 13.74 19.08 3.59
CA LEU A 224 15.11 18.70 3.92
C LEU A 224 15.96 18.93 2.66
N ASN A 225 16.36 20.19 2.44
CA ASN A 225 17.59 20.60 1.75
C ASN A 225 17.58 22.12 1.52
N LEU A 226 18.00 22.86 2.54
CA LEU A 226 18.75 24.09 2.32
C LEU A 226 20.07 23.96 3.09
N HIS A 227 21.15 24.00 2.32
CA HIS A 227 22.52 24.03 2.76
C HIS A 227 22.77 25.01 3.92
N ARG A 228 23.67 24.60 4.82
CA ARG A 228 24.57 25.41 5.66
C ARG A 228 24.28 26.93 5.71
N ARG A 229 23.76 27.41 6.84
CA ARG A 229 24.34 28.47 7.71
C ARG A 229 23.27 29.01 8.67
N GLY A 230 23.41 28.67 9.96
CA GLY A 230 23.08 29.53 11.09
C GLY A 230 21.61 29.78 11.47
N ILE A 231 21.38 29.77 12.78
CA ILE A 231 20.32 30.49 13.53
C ILE A 231 19.07 29.67 13.94
N SER A 232 19.16 29.16 15.17
CA SER A 232 18.22 29.19 16.31
C SER A 232 16.78 28.63 16.24
N ARG A 233 16.46 27.86 17.29
CA ARG A 233 15.17 27.22 17.65
C ARG A 233 14.11 28.24 18.08
N ARG A 234 12.83 27.99 17.73
CA ARG A 234 11.63 28.14 18.59
C ARG A 234 10.37 27.64 17.88
N ILE A 235 9.68 26.65 18.45
CA ILE A 235 8.31 26.27 18.08
C ILE A 235 7.39 26.81 19.17
N ALA A 236 6.48 27.73 18.81
CA ALA A 236 5.41 28.21 19.67
C ALA A 236 4.14 27.36 19.45
N ARG A 237 3.64 26.75 20.53
CA ARG A 237 2.30 26.12 20.57
C ARG A 237 1.23 27.20 20.71
N ARG A 238 0.16 27.15 19.92
CA ARG A 238 -1.15 27.71 20.30
C ARG A 238 -2.29 26.80 19.82
N ASN A 239 -3.01 26.24 20.79
CA ASN A 239 -4.33 25.64 20.66
C ASN A 239 -5.36 26.76 20.47
N ILE A 240 -6.37 26.56 19.62
CA ILE A 240 -7.61 27.35 19.64
C ILE A 240 -8.79 26.38 19.55
N GLY A 241 -9.61 26.36 20.60
CA GLY A 241 -10.87 25.62 20.71
C GLY A 241 -12.04 26.31 19.97
N PRO A 242 -13.26 25.75 20.01
CA PRO A 242 -14.35 26.14 19.11
C PRO A 242 -15.05 27.41 19.60
N ILE A 243 -15.57 28.22 18.66
CA ILE A 243 -16.47 29.34 18.97
C ILE A 243 -17.86 29.04 18.42
N ASN A 244 -18.82 29.22 19.33
CA ASN A 244 -20.25 28.97 19.23
C ASN A 244 -20.96 30.17 18.57
N GLN A 245 -22.09 29.90 17.90
CA GLN A 245 -22.98 30.94 17.36
C GLN A 245 -23.62 31.72 18.51
N SER A 246 -23.55 33.05 18.48
CA SER A 246 -24.24 33.92 19.44
C SER A 246 -25.47 34.56 18.78
N SER A 247 -26.59 34.46 19.48
CA SER A 247 -27.80 35.25 19.24
C SER A 247 -28.24 35.89 20.56
N PHE A 248 -28.67 37.15 20.45
CA PHE A 248 -29.52 37.95 21.36
C PHE A 248 -28.90 38.80 22.50
N LEU A 249 -29.09 40.13 22.29
CA LEU A 249 -29.69 41.17 23.15
C LEU A 249 -28.96 41.80 24.36
N GLN A 250 -28.77 43.12 24.21
CA GLN A 250 -29.16 44.27 25.07
C GLN A 250 -28.81 44.31 26.58
N HIS A 251 -28.05 45.35 26.96
CA HIS A 251 -28.45 46.55 27.74
C HIS A 251 -27.16 47.35 28.07
N GLY A 252 -27.03 48.64 27.71
CA GLY A 252 -27.31 49.82 28.55
C GLY A 252 -26.10 50.17 29.45
N PRO A 253 -25.82 51.44 29.81
CA PRO A 253 -26.60 52.68 29.65
C PRO A 253 -26.11 53.62 28.54
#